data_AF-A0A957JC01-F1
#
_entry.id   AF-A0A957JC01-F1
#
_cell.length_a   1.000
_cell.length_b   1.000
_cell.length_c   1.000
_cell.angle_alpha   90.00
_cell.angle_beta   90.00
_cell.angle_gamma   90.00
#
_symmetry.space_group_name_H-M   'P 1'
#
loop_
_entity.id
_entity.type
_entity.pdbx_description
1 polymer ?
#
loop_
_entity_poly.entity_id
_entity_poly.type
_entity_poly.pdbx_seq_one_letter_code
_entity_poly.pdbx_strand_id
1 'polypeptide(L)'
;MNLDDLGQRIRWRLVLGLLGLALMLFILDSTGNMDSAFNFLRDPLSGMMGWTGARVDAFADIFAGPRDLQTARTEIEILQARIDMLERENEELRESQGELQVLQQLFNRNQDAPELSRTLANVIGRDTSPFFRSIIIDAGANEGIVVGMPVESNRGLVGQVYRTTANSAQVLLITDNLSSIPARLVDSRASGVTHGVGVDGTVVLDFISLEAEIQTAELVTSSGLGGRFPAGLIVGRVTQVQRGETGLFQSATIQPAVDFDRLEFVFVITDFDPIDTSVFDEPPEN
;
A
#
# COMPACT_ATOMS: atom_id res chain seq x y z
N MET A 1 -51.93 47.92 86.86
CA MET A 1 -51.95 48.10 85.40
C MET A 1 -53.35 47.69 84.93
N ASN A 2 -54.22 48.65 84.58
CA ASN A 2 -55.65 48.42 84.41
C ASN A 2 -55.92 47.53 83.18
N LEU A 3 -56.53 46.37 83.41
CA LEU A 3 -56.87 45.39 82.37
C LEU A 3 -58.05 45.85 81.49
N ASP A 4 -58.80 46.86 81.93
CA ASP A 4 -60.01 47.30 81.23
C ASP A 4 -59.74 48.24 80.04
N ASP A 5 -58.61 48.96 80.00
CA ASP A 5 -58.25 49.84 78.86
C ASP A 5 -57.68 49.03 77.67
N LEU A 6 -57.04 47.88 77.94
CA LEU A 6 -56.58 46.94 76.90
C LEU A 6 -57.76 46.27 76.18
N GLY A 7 -58.80 45.87 76.92
CA GLY A 7 -59.98 45.23 76.36
C GLY A 7 -60.79 46.13 75.42
N GLN A 8 -60.94 47.42 75.76
CA GLN A 8 -61.75 48.34 74.97
C GLN A 8 -61.07 48.74 73.64
N ARG A 9 -59.75 48.93 73.64
CA ARG A 9 -58.97 49.23 72.41
C ARG A 9 -58.92 48.06 71.44
N ILE A 10 -58.82 46.83 71.96
CA ILE A 10 -58.85 45.63 71.13
C ILE A 10 -60.24 45.43 70.51
N ARG A 11 -61.33 45.64 71.28
CA ARG A 11 -62.69 45.55 70.75
C ARG A 11 -62.96 46.58 69.66
N TRP A 12 -62.51 47.83 69.81
CA TRP A 12 -62.64 48.84 68.76
C TRP A 12 -61.81 48.54 67.51
N ARG A 13 -60.61 47.97 67.66
CA ARG A 13 -59.79 47.52 66.51
C ARG A 13 -60.42 46.34 65.79
N LEU A 14 -61.04 45.41 66.50
CA LEU A 14 -61.78 44.30 65.91
C LEU A 14 -63.05 44.77 65.19
N VAL A 15 -63.80 45.72 65.77
CA VAL A 15 -64.98 46.31 65.11
C VAL A 15 -64.57 47.10 63.87
N LEU A 16 -63.50 47.91 63.93
CA LEU A 16 -62.97 48.63 62.76
C LEU A 16 -62.45 47.66 61.68
N GLY A 17 -61.80 46.56 62.08
CA GLY A 17 -61.34 45.52 61.16
C GLY A 17 -62.49 44.80 60.47
N LEU A 18 -63.54 44.42 61.20
CA LEU A 18 -64.74 43.79 60.64
C LEU A 18 -65.52 44.75 59.74
N LEU A 19 -65.62 46.02 60.10
CA LEU A 19 -66.30 47.04 59.30
C LEU A 19 -65.51 47.35 58.02
N GLY A 20 -64.18 47.34 58.09
CA GLY A 20 -63.29 47.40 56.93
C GLY A 20 -63.41 46.17 56.01
N LEU A 21 -63.48 44.96 56.59
CA LEU A 21 -63.68 43.73 55.82
C LEU A 21 -65.06 43.72 55.13
N ALA A 22 -66.11 44.18 55.81
CA ALA A 22 -67.45 44.29 55.24
C ALA A 22 -67.50 45.35 54.13
N LEU A 23 -66.83 46.51 54.32
CA LEU A 23 -66.72 47.54 53.29
C LEU A 23 -65.92 47.02 52.08
N MET A 24 -64.86 46.25 52.32
CA MET A 24 -64.06 45.63 51.27
C MET A 24 -64.90 44.61 50.48
N LEU A 25 -65.66 43.74 51.15
CA LEU A 25 -66.56 42.79 50.49
C LEU A 25 -67.68 43.51 49.71
N PHE A 26 -68.22 44.62 50.24
CA PHE A 26 -69.24 45.42 49.54
C PHE A 26 -68.68 46.15 48.30
N ILE A 27 -67.44 46.65 48.37
CA ILE A 27 -66.75 47.24 47.21
C ILE A 27 -66.42 46.16 46.17
N LEU A 28 -66.06 44.95 46.61
CA LEU A 28 -65.82 43.80 45.73
C LEU A 28 -67.09 43.24 45.06
N ASP A 29 -68.26 43.33 45.71
CA ASP A 29 -69.56 42.96 45.12
C ASP A 29 -70.03 44.00 44.09
N SER A 30 -69.86 45.30 44.39
CA SER A 30 -70.26 46.43 43.55
C SER A 30 -69.43 46.62 42.27
N THR A 31 -68.23 46.02 42.19
CA THR A 31 -67.30 46.15 41.05
C THR A 31 -67.37 44.99 40.05
N GLY A 32 -68.25 44.01 40.26
CA GLY A 32 -68.51 42.94 39.28
C GLY A 32 -67.35 41.98 39.04
N ASN A 33 -66.42 41.84 40.00
CA ASN A 33 -65.19 41.04 39.86
C ASN A 33 -65.13 39.85 40.84
N MET A 34 -66.28 39.19 41.05
CA MET A 34 -66.47 38.09 42.02
C MET A 34 -65.72 36.78 41.67
N ASP A 35 -65.11 36.70 40.49
CA ASP A 35 -64.27 35.57 40.09
C ASP A 35 -62.84 35.63 40.69
N SER A 36 -62.34 36.80 41.10
CA SER A 36 -61.00 36.90 41.71
C SER A 36 -60.98 36.55 43.20
N ALA A 37 -62.12 36.71 43.91
CA ALA A 37 -62.24 36.37 45.33
C ALA A 37 -62.45 34.85 45.56
N PHE A 38 -63.13 34.16 44.64
CA PHE A 38 -63.28 32.70 44.69
C PHE A 38 -61.99 31.94 44.33
N ASN A 39 -61.09 32.55 43.55
CA ASN A 39 -59.83 31.92 43.14
C ASN A 39 -58.72 31.97 44.21
N PHE A 40 -58.73 32.93 45.13
CA PHE A 40 -57.74 33.03 46.22
C PHE A 40 -57.97 32.03 47.37
N LEU A 41 -59.20 31.53 47.53
CA LEU A 41 -59.56 30.51 48.54
C LEU A 41 -59.29 29.06 48.07
N ARG A 42 -59.03 28.84 46.76
CA ARG A 42 -58.78 27.51 46.18
C ARG A 42 -57.29 27.13 46.10
N ASP A 43 -56.38 28.09 46.34
CA ASP A 43 -54.95 27.94 46.03
C ASP A 43 -53.98 27.35 47.09
N PRO A 44 -54.40 26.64 48.17
CA PRO A 44 -53.48 25.78 48.90
C PRO A 44 -53.50 24.30 48.45
N LEU A 45 -54.32 23.92 47.46
CA LEU A 45 -54.39 22.54 46.95
C LEU A 45 -53.61 22.31 45.64
N SER A 46 -53.26 23.36 44.89
CA SER A 46 -52.53 23.28 43.62
C SER A 46 -50.99 23.18 43.80
N GLY A 47 -50.44 23.59 44.95
CA GLY A 47 -49.01 23.46 45.27
C GLY A 47 -48.52 22.03 45.58
N MET A 48 -49.42 21.06 45.76
CA MET A 48 -49.05 19.68 46.10
C MET A 48 -49.06 18.72 44.88
N MET A 49 -49.60 19.14 43.73
CA MET A 49 -49.61 18.35 42.48
C MET A 49 -48.57 18.82 41.44
N GLY A 50 -47.87 19.94 41.66
CA GLY A 50 -46.81 20.43 40.77
C GLY A 50 -45.44 19.77 40.95
N TRP A 51 -45.24 19.00 42.03
CA TRP A 51 -43.97 18.32 42.30
C TRP A 51 -43.84 16.95 41.61
N THR A 52 -44.94 16.45 41.03
CA THR A 52 -44.96 15.15 40.32
C THR A 52 -44.86 15.33 38.80
N GLY A 53 -45.45 16.38 38.21
CA GLY A 53 -45.52 16.55 36.74
C GLY A 53 -44.21 16.87 36.03
N ALA A 54 -43.33 17.70 36.61
CA ALA A 54 -42.07 18.10 35.97
C ALA A 54 -40.99 17.00 35.96
N ARG A 55 -41.26 15.84 36.56
CA ARG A 55 -40.40 14.65 36.45
C ARG A 55 -40.92 13.65 35.43
N VAL A 56 -42.19 13.69 35.03
CA VAL A 56 -42.78 12.64 34.18
C VAL A 56 -42.37 12.79 32.72
N ASP A 57 -42.23 14.01 32.20
CA ASP A 57 -41.72 14.22 30.83
C ASP A 57 -40.23 13.89 30.72
N ALA A 58 -39.46 14.12 31.78
CA ALA A 58 -38.04 13.73 31.85
C ALA A 58 -37.83 12.21 32.02
N PHE A 59 -38.83 11.46 32.50
CA PHE A 59 -38.75 10.00 32.63
C PHE A 59 -39.32 9.25 31.42
N ALA A 60 -40.23 9.87 30.63
CA ALA A 60 -40.73 9.29 29.39
C ALA A 60 -39.63 9.18 28.31
N ASP A 61 -38.72 10.16 28.23
CA ASP A 61 -37.54 10.12 27.34
C ASP A 61 -36.44 9.16 27.83
N ILE A 62 -36.45 8.77 29.12
CA ILE A 62 -35.49 7.82 29.70
C ILE A 62 -35.98 6.35 29.56
N PHE A 63 -37.30 6.12 29.56
CA PHE A 63 -37.89 4.78 29.43
C PHE A 63 -38.22 4.36 27.99
N ALA A 64 -38.28 5.29 27.04
CA ALA A 64 -38.08 4.97 25.63
C ALA A 64 -36.58 4.75 25.41
N GLY A 65 -36.05 3.61 25.86
CA GLY A 65 -34.66 3.20 25.61
C GLY A 65 -34.32 3.43 24.13
N PRO A 66 -33.12 3.92 23.79
CA PRO A 66 -32.91 4.63 22.54
C PRO A 66 -33.36 3.74 21.38
N ARG A 67 -34.41 4.15 20.67
CA ARG A 67 -34.70 3.61 19.33
C ARG A 67 -33.48 3.76 18.42
N ASP A 68 -32.53 4.61 18.84
CA ASP A 68 -31.21 4.82 18.29
C ASP A 68 -30.21 3.67 18.45
N LEU A 69 -30.36 2.71 19.37
CA LEU A 69 -29.33 1.67 19.53
C LEU A 69 -29.35 0.65 18.39
N GLN A 70 -30.52 0.34 17.84
CA GLN A 70 -30.62 -0.53 16.66
C GLN A 70 -30.22 0.21 15.39
N THR A 71 -30.66 1.47 15.21
CA THR A 71 -30.25 2.29 14.06
C THR A 71 -28.75 2.60 14.09
N ALA A 72 -28.17 2.91 15.26
CA ALA A 72 -26.72 3.11 15.40
C ALA A 72 -25.94 1.82 15.12
N ARG A 73 -26.44 0.64 15.50
CA ARG A 73 -25.81 -0.64 15.12
C ARG A 73 -25.87 -0.88 13.62
N THR A 74 -27.02 -0.66 12.98
CA THR A 74 -27.14 -0.78 11.52
C THR A 74 -26.27 0.25 10.79
N GLU A 75 -26.12 1.46 11.34
CA GLU A 75 -25.26 2.49 10.77
C GLU A 75 -23.78 2.15 10.92
N ILE A 76 -23.37 1.56 12.06
CA ILE A 76 -22.02 1.00 12.23
C ILE A 76 -21.76 -0.10 11.21
N GLU A 77 -22.69 -1.05 11.02
CA GLU A 77 -22.55 -2.13 10.04
C GLU A 77 -22.45 -1.60 8.60
N ILE A 78 -23.26 -0.60 8.24
CA ILE A 78 -23.22 0.06 6.92
C ILE A 78 -21.91 0.83 6.74
N LEU A 79 -21.46 1.56 7.76
CA LEU A 79 -20.21 2.31 7.72
C LEU A 79 -19.01 1.37 7.61
N GLN A 80 -19.01 0.26 8.36
CA GLN A 80 -18.00 -0.79 8.24
C GLN A 80 -17.98 -1.39 6.84
N ALA A 81 -19.13 -1.76 6.29
CA ALA A 81 -19.22 -2.28 4.93
C ALA A 81 -18.74 -1.27 3.87
N ARG A 82 -18.97 0.04 4.10
CA ARG A 82 -18.48 1.11 3.23
C ARG A 82 -16.97 1.33 3.38
N ILE A 83 -16.42 1.21 4.58
CA ILE A 83 -14.96 1.22 4.81
C ILE A 83 -14.33 0.03 4.07
N ASP A 84 -14.84 -1.19 4.26
CA ASP A 84 -14.33 -2.39 3.59
C ASP A 84 -14.43 -2.30 2.05
N MET A 85 -15.45 -1.60 1.53
CA MET A 85 -15.59 -1.33 0.10
C MET A 85 -14.55 -0.31 -0.38
N LEU A 86 -14.40 0.79 0.34
CA LEU A 86 -13.44 1.85 0.02
C LEU A 86 -12.00 1.37 0.16
N GLU A 87 -11.70 0.49 1.13
CA GLU A 87 -10.39 -0.13 1.29
C GLU A 87 -10.05 -1.01 0.09
N ARG A 88 -10.98 -1.87 -0.36
CA ARG A 88 -10.79 -2.67 -1.59
C ARG A 88 -10.59 -1.81 -2.83
N GLU A 89 -11.41 -0.77 -3.01
CA GLU A 89 -11.24 0.16 -4.14
C GLU A 89 -9.87 0.89 -4.06
N ASN A 90 -9.40 1.22 -2.85
CA ASN A 90 -8.10 1.83 -2.66
C ASN A 90 -6.95 0.86 -3.00
N GLU A 91 -7.09 -0.41 -2.65
CA GLU A 91 -6.12 -1.47 -2.99
C GLU A 91 -6.04 -1.67 -4.51
N GLU A 92 -7.18 -1.82 -5.20
CA GLU A 92 -7.24 -1.94 -6.67
C GLU A 92 -6.61 -0.72 -7.37
N LEU A 93 -6.91 0.50 -6.89
CA LEU A 93 -6.32 1.72 -7.43
C LEU A 93 -4.81 1.78 -7.21
N ARG A 94 -4.31 1.32 -6.06
CA ARG A 94 -2.87 1.28 -5.77
C ARG A 94 -2.14 0.27 -6.66
N GLU A 95 -2.74 -0.90 -6.89
CA GLU A 95 -2.20 -1.91 -7.80
C GLU A 95 -2.08 -1.35 -9.22
N SER A 96 -3.17 -0.77 -9.75
CA SER A 96 -3.18 -0.14 -11.08
C SER A 96 -2.18 1.03 -11.21
N GLN A 97 -2.02 1.84 -10.15
CA GLN A 97 -1.00 2.89 -10.13
C GLN A 97 0.43 2.32 -10.13
N GLY A 98 0.67 1.21 -9.42
CA GLY A 98 1.94 0.51 -9.42
C GLY A 98 2.30 -0.01 -10.81
N GLU A 99 1.36 -0.70 -11.46
CA GLU A 99 1.52 -1.18 -12.85
C GLU A 99 1.82 -0.04 -13.82
N LEU A 100 1.08 1.07 -13.73
CA LEU A 100 1.31 2.24 -14.58
C LEU A 100 2.70 2.86 -14.37
N GLN A 101 3.17 2.95 -13.12
CA GLN A 101 4.52 3.47 -12.83
C GLN A 101 5.60 2.55 -13.42
N VAL A 102 5.43 1.24 -13.28
CA VAL A 102 6.31 0.25 -13.90
C VAL A 102 6.28 0.43 -15.41
N LEU A 103 5.10 0.48 -16.03
CA LEU A 103 4.94 0.65 -17.48
C LEU A 103 5.55 1.97 -17.99
N GLN A 104 5.44 3.06 -17.24
CA GLN A 104 6.09 4.34 -17.57
C GLN A 104 7.62 4.26 -17.48
N GLN A 105 8.17 3.62 -16.44
CA GLN A 105 9.61 3.40 -16.34
C GLN A 105 10.13 2.51 -17.47
N LEU A 106 9.35 1.48 -17.83
CA LEU A 106 9.60 0.60 -18.97
C LEU A 106 9.60 1.38 -20.29
N PHE A 107 8.59 2.23 -20.52
CA PHE A 107 8.49 3.05 -21.74
C PHE A 107 9.62 4.08 -21.88
N ASN A 108 9.99 4.78 -20.80
CA ASN A 108 11.04 5.78 -20.83
C ASN A 108 12.41 5.15 -21.12
N ARG A 109 12.70 3.97 -20.56
CA ARG A 109 13.94 3.23 -20.84
C ARG A 109 14.06 2.80 -22.30
N ASN A 110 12.94 2.51 -22.98
CA ASN A 110 12.94 2.21 -24.41
C ASN A 110 13.36 3.41 -25.27
N GLN A 111 13.08 4.65 -24.84
CA GLN A 111 13.47 5.85 -25.59
C GLN A 111 14.94 6.25 -25.39
N ASP A 112 15.51 5.96 -24.21
CA ASP A 112 16.89 6.38 -23.86
C ASP A 112 17.99 5.50 -24.50
N ALA A 113 17.64 4.39 -25.15
CA ALA A 113 18.58 3.48 -25.82
C ALA A 113 18.15 3.18 -27.28
N PRO A 114 18.37 4.12 -28.22
CA PRO A 114 17.83 4.08 -29.58
C PRO A 114 18.43 3.02 -30.53
N GLU A 115 19.22 2.05 -30.05
CA GLU A 115 19.93 1.08 -30.90
C GLU A 115 19.52 -0.38 -30.73
N LEU A 116 18.63 -0.72 -29.78
CA LEU A 116 18.20 -2.11 -29.56
C LEU A 116 16.67 -2.22 -29.61
N SER A 117 16.14 -2.92 -30.62
CA SER A 117 14.73 -3.30 -30.65
C SER A 117 14.42 -4.27 -29.51
N ARG A 118 13.34 -3.99 -28.77
CA ARG A 118 12.93 -4.74 -27.59
C ARG A 118 11.46 -5.12 -27.68
N THR A 119 11.16 -6.34 -27.25
CA THR A 119 9.79 -6.85 -27.12
C THR A 119 9.46 -6.96 -25.63
N LEU A 120 8.41 -6.27 -25.19
CA LEU A 120 7.88 -6.38 -23.82
C LEU A 120 7.14 -7.71 -23.68
N ALA A 121 7.36 -8.41 -22.57
CA ALA A 121 6.65 -9.63 -22.21
C ALA A 121 6.38 -9.70 -20.71
N ASN A 122 5.27 -10.33 -20.34
CA ASN A 122 4.88 -10.59 -18.96
C ASN A 122 5.43 -11.93 -18.49
N VAL A 123 5.84 -12.00 -17.22
CA VAL A 123 6.26 -13.25 -16.58
C VAL A 123 5.01 -14.01 -16.13
N ILE A 124 4.72 -15.13 -16.79
CA ILE A 124 3.54 -15.96 -16.55
C ILE A 124 3.84 -17.23 -15.75
N GLY A 125 5.11 -17.50 -15.47
CA GLY A 125 5.52 -18.67 -14.69
C GLY A 125 6.95 -18.57 -14.19
N ARG A 126 7.22 -19.30 -13.12
CA ARG A 126 8.56 -19.46 -12.52
C ARG A 126 8.80 -20.92 -12.24
N ASP A 127 10.03 -21.38 -12.47
CA ASP A 127 10.42 -22.70 -12.03
C ASP A 127 10.59 -22.73 -10.50
N THR A 128 10.09 -23.78 -9.86
CA THR A 128 10.23 -24.01 -8.41
C THR A 128 11.43 -24.89 -8.07
N SER A 129 12.15 -25.38 -9.08
CA SER A 129 13.33 -26.21 -8.89
C SER A 129 14.50 -25.40 -8.31
N PRO A 130 15.15 -25.87 -7.24
CA PRO A 130 16.34 -25.21 -6.71
C PRO A 130 17.59 -25.40 -7.60
N PHE A 131 17.54 -26.34 -8.55
CA PHE A 131 18.67 -26.67 -9.43
C PHE A 131 18.59 -26.00 -10.80
N PHE A 132 17.42 -25.47 -11.16
CA PHE A 132 17.17 -24.89 -12.46
C PHE A 132 16.28 -23.64 -12.30
N ARG A 133 16.90 -22.47 -12.41
CA ARG A 133 16.26 -21.16 -12.25
C ARG A 133 15.86 -20.62 -13.60
N SER A 134 14.57 -20.73 -13.90
CA SER A 134 13.98 -20.17 -15.11
C SER A 134 12.66 -19.47 -14.86
N ILE A 135 12.27 -18.62 -15.80
CA ILE A 135 10.96 -17.99 -15.88
C ILE A 135 10.32 -18.28 -17.24
N ILE A 136 9.00 -18.22 -17.29
CA ILE A 136 8.20 -18.36 -18.52
C ILE A 136 7.59 -17.00 -18.81
N ILE A 137 7.70 -16.56 -20.07
CA ILE A 137 7.15 -15.30 -20.56
C ILE A 137 6.06 -15.54 -21.61
N ASP A 138 5.09 -14.63 -21.71
CA ASP A 138 3.93 -14.70 -22.62
C ASP A 138 4.20 -14.22 -24.05
N ALA A 139 5.45 -14.24 -24.48
CA ALA A 139 5.86 -13.93 -25.83
C ALA A 139 6.74 -15.07 -26.36
N GLY A 140 6.53 -15.47 -27.61
CA GLY A 140 7.21 -16.58 -28.27
C GLY A 140 7.61 -16.27 -29.71
N ALA A 141 7.64 -17.30 -30.54
CA ALA A 141 8.11 -17.21 -31.91
C ALA A 141 7.23 -16.31 -32.79
N ASN A 142 5.93 -16.19 -32.49
CA ASN A 142 5.02 -15.31 -33.22
C ASN A 142 5.36 -13.82 -33.03
N GLU A 143 5.95 -13.48 -31.89
CA GLU A 143 6.47 -12.16 -31.54
C GLU A 143 7.95 -11.98 -31.96
N GLY A 144 8.51 -12.93 -32.70
CA GLY A 144 9.89 -12.89 -33.20
C GLY A 144 10.94 -13.31 -32.18
N ILE A 145 10.56 -13.93 -31.06
CA ILE A 145 11.51 -14.38 -30.04
C ILE A 145 12.17 -15.68 -30.50
N VAL A 146 13.50 -15.69 -30.47
CA VAL A 146 14.33 -16.85 -30.83
C VAL A 146 15.20 -17.25 -29.64
N VAL A 147 15.55 -18.54 -29.59
CA VAL A 147 16.51 -19.06 -28.62
C VAL A 147 17.84 -18.32 -28.76
N GLY A 148 18.43 -17.93 -27.63
CA GLY A 148 19.66 -17.15 -27.57
C GLY A 148 19.44 -15.64 -27.38
N MET A 149 18.21 -15.13 -27.54
CA MET A 149 17.94 -13.72 -27.31
C MET A 149 18.14 -13.33 -25.83
N PRO A 150 18.89 -12.24 -25.55
CA PRO A 150 19.04 -11.72 -24.19
C PRO A 150 17.73 -11.17 -23.64
N VAL A 151 17.55 -11.31 -22.32
CA VAL A 151 16.38 -10.78 -21.61
C VAL A 151 16.84 -9.85 -20.50
N GLU A 152 16.30 -8.64 -20.45
CA GLU A 152 16.59 -7.63 -19.44
C GLU A 152 15.30 -7.12 -18.77
N SER A 153 15.45 -6.44 -17.63
CA SER A 153 14.41 -5.68 -16.95
C SER A 153 14.77 -4.20 -16.90
N ASN A 154 13.91 -3.38 -16.29
CA ASN A 154 14.22 -1.98 -16.01
C ASN A 154 15.41 -1.77 -15.07
N ARG A 155 15.94 -2.80 -14.42
CA ARG A 155 17.11 -2.69 -13.51
C ARG A 155 18.38 -3.32 -14.09
N GLY A 156 18.27 -4.37 -14.88
CA GLY A 156 19.42 -5.09 -15.39
C GLY A 156 19.09 -6.38 -16.14
N LEU A 157 20.13 -7.13 -16.46
CA LEU A 157 20.08 -8.40 -17.16
C LEU A 157 19.34 -9.44 -16.32
N VAL A 158 18.37 -10.09 -16.95
CA VAL A 158 17.56 -11.14 -16.34
C VAL A 158 18.12 -12.51 -16.72
N GLY A 159 18.48 -12.70 -18.00
CA GLY A 159 18.84 -14.00 -18.50
C GLY A 159 18.89 -14.08 -20.02
N GLN A 160 18.64 -15.28 -20.53
CA GLN A 160 18.63 -15.56 -21.96
C GLN A 160 17.53 -16.57 -22.30
N VAL A 161 16.85 -16.35 -23.43
CA VAL A 161 15.85 -17.30 -23.94
C VAL A 161 16.56 -18.62 -24.27
N TYR A 162 16.11 -19.71 -23.65
CA TYR A 162 16.69 -21.03 -23.88
C TYR A 162 15.73 -22.00 -24.59
N ARG A 163 14.43 -21.71 -24.55
CA ARG A 163 13.39 -22.48 -25.24
C ARG A 163 12.27 -21.55 -25.67
N THR A 164 11.71 -21.79 -26.84
CA THR A 164 10.60 -21.00 -27.37
C THR A 164 9.48 -21.91 -27.88
N THR A 165 8.24 -21.50 -27.67
CA THR A 165 7.02 -22.05 -28.27
C THR A 165 6.40 -20.98 -29.18
N ALA A 166 5.22 -21.26 -29.76
CA ALA A 166 4.55 -20.27 -30.62
C ALA A 166 4.23 -18.95 -29.88
N ASN A 167 3.74 -19.03 -28.64
CA ASN A 167 3.20 -17.88 -27.89
C ASN A 167 3.86 -17.70 -26.50
N SER A 168 4.91 -18.45 -26.20
CA SER A 168 5.61 -18.33 -24.93
C SER A 168 7.07 -18.72 -25.08
N ALA A 169 7.90 -18.24 -24.18
CA ALA A 169 9.31 -18.59 -24.14
C ALA A 169 9.77 -18.82 -22.70
N GLN A 170 10.82 -19.62 -22.56
CA GLN A 170 11.45 -19.92 -21.29
C GLN A 170 12.84 -19.29 -21.25
N VAL A 171 13.09 -18.56 -20.16
CA VAL A 171 14.27 -17.73 -19.98
C VAL A 171 15.09 -18.32 -18.84
N LEU A 172 16.35 -18.63 -19.13
CA LEU A 172 17.32 -19.11 -18.15
C LEU A 172 17.89 -17.91 -17.42
N LEU A 173 17.75 -17.88 -16.09
CA LEU A 173 18.15 -16.72 -15.29
C LEU A 173 19.67 -16.67 -15.12
N ILE A 174 20.22 -15.46 -14.97
CA ILE A 174 21.66 -15.28 -14.70
C ILE A 174 22.13 -15.90 -13.37
N THR A 175 21.18 -16.18 -12.47
CA THR A 175 21.40 -16.80 -11.16
C THR A 175 21.45 -18.32 -11.21
N ASP A 176 21.19 -18.91 -12.38
CA ASP A 176 21.33 -20.34 -12.63
C ASP A 176 22.80 -20.76 -12.84
N ASN A 177 23.16 -21.99 -12.45
CA ASN A 177 24.52 -22.50 -12.60
C ASN A 177 24.91 -22.76 -14.07
N LEU A 178 23.94 -23.00 -14.95
CA LEU A 178 24.15 -23.21 -16.38
C LEU A 178 24.26 -21.89 -17.14
N SER A 179 23.93 -20.77 -16.48
CA SER A 179 24.09 -19.45 -17.08
C SER A 179 25.56 -19.02 -17.03
N SER A 180 26.10 -18.67 -18.19
CA SER A 180 27.46 -18.15 -18.34
C SER A 180 27.46 -16.94 -19.25
N ILE A 181 27.89 -15.80 -18.71
CA ILE A 181 27.79 -14.49 -19.38
C ILE A 181 29.12 -13.76 -19.27
N PRO A 182 29.79 -13.47 -20.40
CA PRO A 182 31.01 -12.67 -20.39
C PRO A 182 30.72 -11.26 -19.89
N ALA A 183 31.39 -10.84 -18.82
CA ALA A 183 31.14 -9.56 -18.15
C ALA A 183 32.42 -8.75 -17.94
N ARG A 184 32.23 -7.47 -17.67
CA ARG A 184 33.28 -6.49 -17.45
C ARG A 184 32.87 -5.55 -16.33
N LEU A 185 33.81 -5.30 -15.43
CA LEU A 185 33.66 -4.27 -14.42
C LEU A 185 33.89 -2.88 -15.01
N VAL A 186 33.11 -1.89 -14.57
CA VAL A 186 33.06 -0.57 -15.23
C VAL A 186 34.30 0.27 -14.92
N ASP A 187 34.77 0.28 -13.68
CA ASP A 187 35.82 1.19 -13.23
C ASP A 187 37.21 0.61 -13.51
N SER A 188 37.48 -0.60 -13.02
CA SER A 188 38.71 -1.35 -13.20
C SER A 188 38.91 -1.88 -14.62
N ARG A 189 37.83 -1.92 -15.42
CA ARG A 189 37.80 -2.47 -16.80
C ARG A 189 38.19 -3.95 -16.88
N ALA A 190 38.32 -4.62 -15.74
CA ALA A 190 38.64 -6.03 -15.69
C ALA A 190 37.49 -6.85 -16.27
N SER A 191 37.84 -7.93 -16.97
CA SER A 191 36.88 -8.82 -17.63
C SER A 191 36.90 -10.19 -16.96
N GLY A 192 35.78 -10.89 -17.05
CA GLY A 192 35.61 -12.23 -16.52
C GLY A 192 34.33 -12.87 -17.05
N VAL A 193 33.94 -13.98 -16.45
CA VAL A 193 32.70 -14.70 -16.80
C VAL A 193 31.82 -14.83 -15.58
N THR A 194 30.59 -14.34 -15.68
CA THR A 194 29.61 -14.49 -14.60
C THR A 194 28.87 -15.80 -14.72
N HIS A 195 28.66 -16.48 -13.60
CA HIS A 195 27.79 -17.64 -13.49
C HIS A 195 26.98 -17.58 -12.19
N GLY A 196 25.81 -18.22 -12.18
CA GLY A 196 24.96 -18.29 -11.02
C GLY A 196 25.37 -19.40 -10.04
N VAL A 197 25.07 -19.22 -8.75
CA VAL A 197 25.33 -20.23 -7.71
C VAL A 197 24.09 -21.12 -7.46
N GLY A 198 22.91 -20.76 -7.99
CA GLY A 198 21.67 -21.52 -7.90
C GLY A 198 20.95 -21.47 -6.54
N VAL A 199 21.66 -21.44 -5.41
CA VAL A 199 21.03 -21.55 -4.08
C VAL A 199 20.51 -20.20 -3.56
N ASP A 200 21.34 -19.15 -3.58
CA ASP A 200 21.02 -17.87 -2.91
C ASP A 200 20.71 -16.71 -3.86
N GLY A 201 20.52 -16.99 -5.16
CA GLY A 201 20.34 -15.93 -6.16
C GLY A 201 21.59 -15.08 -6.41
N THR A 202 22.73 -15.48 -5.84
CA THR A 202 24.02 -14.82 -6.01
C THR A 202 24.65 -15.18 -7.36
N VAL A 203 25.35 -14.21 -7.94
CA VAL A 203 26.13 -14.38 -9.16
C VAL A 203 27.61 -14.22 -8.80
N VAL A 204 28.48 -15.03 -9.39
CA VAL A 204 29.93 -14.95 -9.19
C VAL A 204 30.59 -14.61 -10.51
N LEU A 205 31.52 -13.67 -10.49
CA LEU A 205 32.40 -13.33 -11.61
C LEU A 205 33.75 -14.01 -11.41
N ASP A 206 34.06 -14.94 -12.30
CA ASP A 206 35.31 -15.70 -12.31
C ASP A 206 36.27 -15.23 -13.41
N PHE A 207 37.49 -15.76 -13.33
CA PHE A 207 38.57 -15.56 -14.31
C PHE A 207 39.05 -14.12 -14.43
N ILE A 208 38.98 -13.36 -13.34
CA ILE A 208 39.49 -12.00 -13.30
C ILE A 208 41.01 -12.05 -13.10
N SER A 209 41.77 -11.30 -13.91
CA SER A 209 43.22 -11.14 -13.71
C SER A 209 43.55 -10.68 -12.29
N LEU A 210 44.57 -11.27 -11.67
CA LEU A 210 45.06 -10.86 -10.35
C LEU A 210 45.68 -9.45 -10.32
N GLU A 211 46.13 -8.96 -11.47
CA GLU A 211 46.69 -7.61 -11.60
C GLU A 211 45.59 -6.54 -11.55
N ALA A 212 44.33 -6.93 -11.75
CA ALA A 212 43.21 -6.00 -11.67
C ALA A 212 42.91 -5.60 -10.22
N GLU A 213 42.85 -4.30 -9.97
CA GLU A 213 42.36 -3.76 -8.70
C GLU A 213 40.83 -3.60 -8.77
N ILE A 214 40.11 -4.49 -8.09
CA ILE A 214 38.64 -4.47 -8.00
C ILE A 214 38.23 -3.94 -6.64
N GLN A 215 37.18 -3.12 -6.64
CA GLN A 215 36.60 -2.60 -5.41
C GLN A 215 35.20 -3.16 -5.17
N THR A 216 34.81 -3.23 -3.90
CA THR A 216 33.40 -3.50 -3.57
C THR A 216 32.51 -2.35 -4.05
N ALA A 217 31.23 -2.64 -4.29
CA ALA A 217 30.23 -1.77 -4.90
C ALA A 217 30.45 -1.39 -6.39
N GLU A 218 31.55 -1.82 -6.99
CA GLU A 218 31.84 -1.61 -8.42
C GLU A 218 30.74 -2.23 -9.31
N LEU A 219 30.38 -1.52 -10.38
CA LEU A 219 29.32 -1.93 -11.31
C LEU A 219 29.85 -2.99 -12.29
N VAL A 220 29.07 -4.04 -12.50
CA VAL A 220 29.37 -5.12 -13.46
C VAL A 220 28.37 -5.07 -14.60
N THR A 221 28.88 -5.13 -15.83
CA THR A 221 28.10 -5.08 -17.07
C THR A 221 28.48 -6.21 -18.01
N SER A 222 27.61 -6.59 -18.95
CA SER A 222 27.97 -7.54 -20.01
C SER A 222 29.09 -6.95 -20.88
N SER A 223 30.06 -7.77 -21.23
CA SER A 223 31.24 -7.33 -21.99
C SER A 223 31.00 -7.24 -23.49
N GLY A 224 30.01 -7.99 -24.01
CA GLY A 224 29.80 -8.20 -25.45
C GLY A 224 30.69 -9.29 -26.05
N LEU A 225 31.64 -9.83 -25.29
CA LEU A 225 32.55 -10.87 -25.77
C LEU A 225 31.82 -12.19 -26.00
N GLY A 226 32.26 -12.95 -27.01
CA GLY A 226 31.63 -14.21 -27.42
C GLY A 226 30.33 -14.04 -28.21
N GLY A 227 29.86 -12.82 -28.46
CA GLY A 227 28.76 -12.55 -29.39
C GLY A 227 27.39 -13.07 -28.96
N ARG A 228 27.21 -13.54 -27.71
CA ARG A 228 25.93 -14.06 -27.20
C ARG A 228 25.08 -13.03 -26.47
N PHE A 229 25.68 -11.92 -26.05
CA PHE A 229 25.01 -10.81 -25.38
C PHE A 229 25.54 -9.48 -25.90
N PRO A 230 24.72 -8.43 -26.01
CA PRO A 230 25.21 -7.08 -26.31
C PRO A 230 26.06 -6.59 -25.13
N ALA A 231 26.98 -5.67 -25.40
CA ALA A 231 27.78 -5.04 -24.36
C ALA A 231 26.96 -4.01 -23.57
N GLY A 232 27.25 -3.86 -22.27
CA GLY A 232 26.73 -2.78 -21.43
C GLY A 232 25.45 -3.08 -20.65
N LEU A 233 24.91 -4.30 -20.71
CA LEU A 233 23.76 -4.70 -19.88
C LEU A 233 24.20 -4.83 -18.43
N ILE A 234 23.51 -4.15 -17.52
CA ILE A 234 23.85 -4.16 -16.08
C ILE A 234 23.59 -5.55 -15.51
N VAL A 235 24.60 -6.17 -14.92
CA VAL A 235 24.45 -7.44 -14.20
C VAL A 235 24.16 -7.17 -12.72
N GLY A 236 24.96 -6.33 -12.09
CA GLY A 236 24.90 -6.10 -10.65
C GLY A 236 26.10 -5.34 -10.12
N ARG A 237 26.34 -5.45 -8.80
CA ARG A 237 27.48 -4.81 -8.13
C ARG A 237 28.30 -5.82 -7.34
N VAL A 238 29.60 -5.61 -7.29
CA VAL A 238 30.51 -6.42 -6.47
C VAL A 238 30.18 -6.25 -5.00
N THR A 239 29.97 -7.35 -4.29
CA THR A 239 29.79 -7.36 -2.83
C THR A 239 31.04 -7.81 -2.10
N GLN A 240 31.79 -8.73 -2.69
CA GLN A 240 32.98 -9.31 -2.09
C GLN A 240 33.99 -9.69 -3.17
N VAL A 241 35.28 -9.47 -2.89
CA VAL A 241 36.39 -9.91 -3.75
C VAL A 241 37.13 -11.04 -3.06
N GLN A 242 37.37 -12.13 -3.78
CA GLN A 242 38.01 -13.34 -3.30
C GLN A 242 39.27 -13.57 -4.13
N ARG A 243 40.42 -13.42 -3.49
CA ARG A 243 41.72 -13.75 -4.09
C ARG A 243 42.10 -15.16 -3.69
N GLY A 244 42.27 -16.05 -4.67
CA GLY A 244 42.79 -17.38 -4.42
C GLY A 244 44.24 -17.30 -3.93
N GLU A 245 44.61 -18.14 -2.95
CA GLU A 245 45.95 -18.13 -2.35
C GLU A 245 47.06 -18.58 -3.33
N THR A 246 46.71 -19.32 -4.39
CA THR A 246 47.64 -19.95 -5.34
C THR A 246 47.23 -19.83 -6.81
N GLY A 247 46.21 -19.02 -7.13
CA GLY A 247 45.65 -18.89 -8.48
C GLY A 247 46.40 -17.87 -9.35
N LEU A 248 46.14 -17.91 -10.67
CA LEU A 248 46.45 -16.82 -11.61
C LEU A 248 45.29 -15.81 -11.73
N PHE A 249 44.14 -16.15 -11.14
CA PHE A 249 42.90 -15.40 -11.22
C PHE A 249 42.31 -15.16 -9.83
N GLN A 250 41.49 -14.13 -9.73
CA GLN A 250 40.61 -13.84 -8.60
C GLN A 250 39.14 -13.89 -9.04
N SER A 251 38.24 -13.96 -8.07
CA SER A 251 36.80 -13.98 -8.29
C SER A 251 36.12 -12.89 -7.48
N ALA A 252 34.92 -12.49 -7.89
CA ALA A 252 34.11 -11.51 -7.20
C ALA A 252 32.66 -11.99 -7.07
N THR A 253 32.11 -11.89 -5.86
CA THR A 253 30.68 -12.09 -5.63
C THR A 253 29.93 -10.85 -6.09
N ILE A 254 28.84 -11.04 -6.82
CA ILE A 254 27.98 -10.00 -7.38
C ILE A 254 26.59 -10.14 -6.76
N GLN A 255 26.08 -9.01 -6.26
CA GLN A 255 24.65 -8.84 -6.01
C GLN A 255 23.98 -8.41 -7.32
N PRO A 256 23.05 -9.20 -7.88
CA PRO A 256 22.33 -8.81 -9.07
C PRO A 256 21.54 -7.51 -8.88
N ALA A 257 21.44 -6.71 -9.93
CA ALA A 257 20.62 -5.49 -9.93
C ALA A 257 19.11 -5.78 -9.98
N VAL A 258 18.75 -6.97 -10.44
CA VAL A 258 17.37 -7.45 -10.59
C VAL A 258 16.96 -8.25 -9.36
N ASP A 259 15.78 -7.95 -8.83
CA ASP A 259 15.09 -8.82 -7.89
C ASP A 259 14.30 -9.86 -8.68
N PHE A 260 14.82 -11.09 -8.73
CA PHE A 260 14.23 -12.16 -9.53
C PHE A 260 12.91 -12.64 -8.96
N ASP A 261 12.66 -12.52 -7.65
CA ASP A 261 11.44 -13.04 -7.01
C ASP A 261 10.22 -12.15 -7.30
N ARG A 262 10.46 -10.87 -7.57
CA ARG A 262 9.43 -9.85 -7.85
C ARG A 262 9.38 -9.40 -9.31
N LEU A 263 9.95 -10.18 -10.22
CA LEU A 263 10.03 -9.84 -11.64
C LEU A 263 8.69 -10.10 -12.37
N GLU A 264 7.96 -9.05 -12.73
CA GLU A 264 6.65 -9.16 -13.41
C GLU A 264 6.75 -8.95 -14.93
N PHE A 265 7.61 -8.04 -15.36
CA PHE A 265 7.77 -7.64 -16.77
C PHE A 265 9.23 -7.72 -17.19
N VAL A 266 9.46 -8.15 -18.43
CA VAL A 266 10.80 -8.22 -19.04
C VAL A 266 10.80 -7.70 -20.46
N PHE A 267 11.99 -7.37 -20.94
CA PHE A 267 12.28 -7.05 -22.33
C PHE A 267 13.15 -8.12 -22.95
N VAL A 268 12.72 -8.66 -24.07
CA VAL A 268 13.55 -9.48 -24.93
C VAL A 268 14.22 -8.58 -25.96
N ILE A 269 15.54 -8.64 -26.05
CA ILE A 269 16.32 -7.88 -27.04
C ILE A 269 16.28 -8.65 -28.37
N THR A 270 15.47 -8.18 -29.32
CA THR A 270 15.18 -8.89 -30.58
C THR A 270 16.10 -8.50 -31.72
N ASP A 271 16.71 -7.31 -31.67
CA ASP A 271 17.66 -6.82 -32.70
C ASP A 271 19.09 -7.33 -32.51
N PHE A 272 19.28 -8.25 -31.56
CA PHE A 272 20.59 -8.82 -31.29
C PHE A 272 20.67 -10.18 -31.98
N ASP A 273 21.39 -10.24 -33.09
CA ASP A 273 21.74 -11.49 -33.75
C ASP A 273 23.01 -12.07 -33.09
N PRO A 274 22.91 -13.19 -32.35
CA PRO A 274 24.08 -13.80 -31.75
C PRO A 274 25.07 -14.21 -32.83
N ILE A 275 26.36 -13.88 -32.64
CA ILE A 275 27.39 -14.27 -33.60
C ILE A 275 27.54 -15.79 -33.55
N ASP A 276 27.30 -16.45 -34.69
CA ASP A 276 27.56 -17.88 -34.82
C ASP A 276 29.06 -18.15 -34.82
N THR A 277 29.59 -18.65 -33.70
CA THR A 277 30.99 -19.02 -33.56
C THR A 277 31.28 -20.45 -34.00
N SER A 278 30.28 -21.25 -34.36
CA SER A 278 30.47 -22.66 -34.74
C SER A 278 31.34 -22.83 -35.98
N VAL A 279 31.37 -21.80 -36.85
CA VAL A 279 32.27 -21.71 -38.01
C VAL A 279 33.76 -21.82 -37.61
N PHE A 280 34.12 -21.44 -36.38
CA PHE A 280 35.49 -21.54 -35.86
C PHE A 280 35.78 -22.84 -35.12
N ASP A 281 34.75 -23.66 -34.85
CA ASP A 281 34.91 -24.97 -34.21
C ASP A 281 35.26 -26.06 -35.25
N GLU A 282 35.08 -25.79 -36.53
CA GLU A 282 35.51 -26.68 -37.61
C GLU A 282 37.04 -26.63 -37.79
N PRO A 283 37.73 -27.79 -37.82
CA PRO A 283 39.15 -27.81 -38.10
C PRO A 283 39.42 -27.26 -39.52
N PRO A 284 40.52 -26.53 -39.75
CA PRO A 284 40.82 -25.98 -41.06
C PRO A 284 40.86 -27.11 -42.10
N GLU A 285 40.11 -26.96 -43.20
CA GLU A 285 40.24 -27.83 -44.36
C GLU A 285 41.69 -27.74 -44.86
N ASN A 286 42.38 -28.89 -44.89
CA ASN A 286 43.76 -29.02 -45.38
C ASN A 286 43.82 -29.02 -46.91
#